data_AF-A0A7Y0BM33-F1
#
_entry.id   AF-A0A7Y0BM33-F1
#
_cell.length_a   1.000
_cell.length_b   1.000
_cell.length_c   1.000
_cell.angle_alpha   90.00
_cell.angle_beta   90.00
_cell.angle_gamma   90.00
#
_symmetry.space_group_name_H-M   'P 1'
#
loop_
_entity.id
_entity.type
_entity.pdbx_description
1 polymer ?
#
loop_
_entity_poly.entity_id
_entity_poly.type
_entity_poly.pdbx_seq_one_letter_code
_entity_poly.pdbx_strand_id
1 'polypeptide(L)'
;MTEQRDTIHLVDPETLPLLEALGRAVPFTRELLPAMREAAAASYAALGTPQVEPEIKRIAGPGGDLDIYWYDPDPGARDRPALLHIHGGGMIMGSAKAMMAGPSGMAKALGIPVASVEYRLAPETPFPGPQEDCFAALKWLAAEADALGVDASRLGVVGESAGGGLAASVAQMTRDLGGPALAAQILVYPMIDHRTGSENCRWSNRTTGEFIWTRQSNRFGWEALRGDYAVDDDRKGWFSPSLGEDLSSLAPTWIGTGSLDLFFDENLDYARRLVDAGVPVELHSYPGAIHAFNVIAEARIAKAFSRDMLGAIAAMLKLPARP
;
A
#
# COMPACT_ATOMS: atom_id res chain seq x y z
N MET A 1 -32.02 -9.31 15.73
CA MET A 1 -30.75 -9.73 16.35
C MET A 1 -30.25 -10.96 15.61
N THR A 2 -29.56 -10.78 14.49
CA THR A 2 -28.85 -11.86 13.81
C THR A 2 -27.57 -12.12 14.59
N GLU A 3 -27.38 -13.34 15.10
CA GLU A 3 -26.10 -13.79 15.65
C GLU A 3 -24.99 -13.43 14.66
N GLN A 4 -24.08 -12.55 15.08
CA GLN A 4 -22.84 -12.31 14.37
C GLN A 4 -22.04 -13.60 14.50
N ARG A 5 -22.07 -14.44 13.46
CA ARG A 5 -21.24 -15.64 13.39
C ARG A 5 -19.80 -15.16 13.24
N ASP A 6 -19.05 -15.24 14.33
CA ASP A 6 -17.62 -14.95 14.36
C ASP A 6 -16.89 -15.86 13.36
N THR A 7 -16.19 -15.25 12.41
CA THR A 7 -15.50 -15.97 11.31
C THR A 7 -14.09 -16.40 11.68
N ILE A 8 -13.69 -16.30 12.95
CA ILE A 8 -12.36 -16.68 13.45
C ILE A 8 -11.97 -18.12 13.12
N HIS A 9 -12.94 -19.03 13.03
CA HIS A 9 -12.73 -20.42 12.65
C HIS A 9 -12.28 -20.61 11.19
N LEU A 10 -12.35 -19.57 10.35
CA LEU A 10 -11.86 -19.54 8.97
C LEU A 10 -10.43 -18.99 8.88
N VAL A 11 -9.92 -18.34 9.93
CA VAL A 11 -8.61 -17.68 9.95
C VAL A 11 -7.50 -18.72 9.96
N ASP A 12 -6.43 -18.48 9.18
CA ASP A 12 -5.25 -19.33 9.22
C ASP A 12 -4.69 -19.39 10.66
N PRO A 13 -4.57 -20.58 11.28
CA PRO A 13 -4.14 -20.72 12.66
C PRO A 13 -2.80 -20.05 12.98
N GLU A 14 -1.88 -19.97 12.02
CA GLU A 14 -0.56 -19.36 12.23
C GLU A 14 -0.64 -17.82 12.37
N THR A 15 -1.79 -17.22 12.01
CA THR A 15 -2.04 -15.77 12.12
C THR A 15 -2.90 -15.38 13.32
N LEU A 16 -3.50 -16.35 14.04
CA LEU A 16 -4.27 -16.09 15.26
C LEU A 16 -3.49 -15.32 16.35
N PRO A 17 -2.17 -15.54 16.57
CA PRO A 17 -1.41 -14.77 17.54
C PRO A 17 -1.42 -13.25 17.28
N LEU A 18 -1.56 -12.84 16.02
CA LEU A 18 -1.70 -11.41 15.66
C LEU A 18 -2.99 -10.83 16.23
N LEU A 19 -4.10 -11.57 16.14
CA LEU A 19 -5.40 -11.15 16.66
C LEU A 19 -5.39 -11.09 18.19
N GLU A 20 -4.75 -12.06 18.84
CA GLU A 20 -4.59 -12.09 20.29
C GLU A 20 -3.79 -10.87 20.80
N ALA A 21 -2.71 -10.50 20.09
CA ALA A 21 -1.86 -9.38 20.45
C ALA A 21 -2.55 -8.02 20.27
N LEU A 22 -3.34 -7.85 19.21
CA LEU A 22 -4.04 -6.59 18.92
C LEU A 22 -5.33 -6.41 19.73
N GLY A 23 -5.89 -7.50 20.26
CA GLY A 23 -7.14 -7.47 20.99
C GLY A 23 -8.33 -7.03 20.12
N ARG A 24 -9.40 -6.56 20.77
CA ARG A 24 -10.58 -6.08 20.03
C ARG A 24 -10.31 -4.72 19.43
N ALA A 25 -10.68 -4.56 18.15
CA ALA A 25 -10.58 -3.29 17.45
C ALA A 25 -11.35 -2.20 18.22
N VAL A 26 -10.64 -1.12 18.56
CA VAL A 26 -11.22 0.10 19.10
C VAL A 26 -11.63 0.98 17.92
N PRO A 27 -12.88 1.46 17.87
CA PRO A 27 -13.31 2.39 16.81
C PRO A 27 -12.45 3.64 16.74
N PHE A 28 -12.04 4.03 15.54
CA PHE A 28 -11.44 5.34 15.30
C PHE A 28 -12.45 6.45 15.56
N THR A 29 -12.01 7.48 16.28
CA THR A 29 -12.71 8.74 16.50
C THR A 29 -11.70 9.88 16.37
N ARG A 30 -12.16 11.11 16.13
CA ARG A 30 -11.24 12.27 16.02
C ARG A 30 -10.49 12.50 17.33
N GLU A 31 -11.15 12.25 18.45
CA GLU A 31 -10.64 12.43 19.80
C GLU A 31 -9.54 11.41 20.14
N LEU A 32 -9.69 10.16 19.70
CA LEU A 32 -8.73 9.09 19.97
C LEU A 32 -7.59 9.02 18.96
N LEU A 33 -7.74 9.63 17.78
CA LEU A 33 -6.78 9.50 16.68
C LEU A 33 -5.33 9.82 17.06
N PRO A 34 -5.01 10.90 17.83
CA PRO A 34 -3.63 11.16 18.24
C PRO A 34 -3.02 10.02 19.06
N ALA A 35 -3.74 9.50 20.06
CA ALA A 35 -3.27 8.39 20.89
C ALA A 35 -3.15 7.09 20.08
N MET A 36 -4.06 6.85 19.13
CA MET A 36 -3.99 5.69 18.23
C MET A 36 -2.77 5.79 17.30
N ARG A 37 -2.41 6.98 16.81
CA ARG A 37 -1.20 7.19 16.01
C ARG A 37 0.08 6.90 16.81
N GLU A 38 0.16 7.38 18.05
CA GLU A 38 1.31 7.09 18.93
C GLU A 38 1.45 5.59 19.21
N ALA A 39 0.35 4.91 19.55
CA ALA A 39 0.33 3.48 19.79
C ALA A 39 0.69 2.66 18.53
N ALA A 40 0.19 3.08 17.37
CA ALA A 40 0.52 2.45 16.09
C ALA A 40 2.00 2.63 15.76
N ALA A 41 2.56 3.84 15.90
CA ALA A 41 3.98 4.11 15.67
C ALA A 41 4.89 3.25 16.56
N ALA A 42 4.55 3.11 17.85
CA ALA A 42 5.29 2.24 18.76
C ALA A 42 5.20 0.76 18.35
N SER A 43 4.01 0.30 17.95
CA SER A 43 3.80 -1.08 17.49
C SER A 43 4.58 -1.38 16.21
N TYR A 44 4.59 -0.46 15.24
CA TYR A 44 5.36 -0.61 14.00
C TYR A 44 6.87 -0.62 14.24
N ALA A 45 7.37 0.26 15.11
CA ALA A 45 8.78 0.27 15.47
C ALA A 45 9.22 -1.05 16.15
N ALA A 46 8.31 -1.72 16.86
CA ALA A 46 8.56 -3.01 17.49
C ALA A 46 8.61 -4.19 16.50
N LEU A 47 8.15 -4.02 15.25
CA LEU A 47 8.20 -5.07 14.22
C LEU A 47 9.62 -5.40 13.75
N GLY A 48 10.56 -4.48 13.94
CA GLY A 48 11.97 -4.72 13.66
C GLY A 48 12.75 -3.46 13.32
N THR A 49 14.07 -3.60 13.38
CA THR A 49 15.02 -2.58 12.91
C THR A 49 15.23 -2.70 11.40
N PRO A 50 15.66 -1.62 10.73
CA PRO A 50 16.02 -1.70 9.32
C PRO A 50 17.13 -2.73 9.06
N GLN A 51 17.03 -3.44 7.92
CA GLN A 51 18.10 -4.33 7.45
C GLN A 51 19.13 -3.63 6.56
N VAL A 52 18.78 -2.43 6.09
CA VAL A 52 19.59 -1.46 5.34
C VAL A 52 19.28 -0.13 5.99
N GLU A 53 20.28 0.59 6.49
CA GLU A 53 20.05 1.89 7.12
C GLU A 53 19.63 2.92 6.06
N PRO A 54 18.58 3.74 6.33
CA PRO A 54 18.14 4.74 5.37
C PRO A 54 19.05 5.97 5.37
N GLU A 55 19.30 6.52 4.19
CA GLU A 55 19.63 7.94 4.05
C GLU A 55 18.32 8.73 4.00
N ILE A 56 18.17 9.79 4.80
CA ILE A 56 16.98 10.64 4.74
C ILE A 56 17.21 11.72 3.69
N LYS A 57 16.46 11.67 2.59
CA LYS A 57 16.43 12.70 1.55
C LYS A 57 15.23 13.62 1.82
N ARG A 58 15.47 14.92 1.91
CA ARG A 58 14.40 15.91 2.07
C ARG A 58 14.13 16.61 0.75
N ILE A 59 12.88 16.56 0.29
CA ILE A 59 12.47 17.04 -1.03
C ILE A 59 11.38 18.11 -0.88
N ALA A 60 11.26 19.00 -1.86
CA ALA A 60 10.14 19.94 -1.89
C ALA A 60 8.86 19.21 -2.33
N GLY A 61 7.85 19.20 -1.46
CA GLY A 61 6.52 18.66 -1.75
C GLY A 61 5.45 19.74 -1.94
N PRO A 62 4.25 19.36 -2.41
CA PRO A 62 3.16 20.29 -2.73
C PRO A 62 2.64 21.13 -1.56
N GLY A 63 2.81 20.67 -0.32
CA GLY A 63 2.41 21.40 0.88
C GLY A 63 3.49 21.52 1.96
N GLY A 64 4.75 21.45 1.55
CA GLY A 64 5.90 21.51 2.44
C GLY A 64 6.96 20.46 2.09
N ASP A 65 8.06 20.45 2.84
CA ASP A 65 9.11 19.46 2.66
C ASP A 65 8.57 18.05 2.97
N LEU A 66 8.97 17.07 2.17
CA LEU A 66 8.71 15.64 2.38
C LEU A 66 10.01 14.91 2.66
N ASP A 67 9.98 14.00 3.62
CA ASP A 67 11.09 13.10 3.90
C ASP A 67 10.92 11.80 3.11
N ILE A 68 11.98 11.40 2.43
CA ILE A 68 12.11 10.11 1.76
C ILE A 68 13.20 9.31 2.49
N TYR A 69 12.81 8.15 3.00
CA TYR A 69 13.74 7.18 3.59
C TYR A 69 14.31 6.32 2.47
N TRP A 70 15.53 6.63 2.05
CA TRP A 70 16.22 5.99 0.94
C TRP A 70 17.04 4.79 1.43
N TYR A 71 16.58 3.59 1.11
CA TYR A 71 17.25 2.33 1.44
C TYR A 71 18.05 1.84 0.23
N ASP A 72 19.37 2.06 0.22
CA ASP A 72 20.25 1.58 -0.85
C ASP A 72 21.10 0.40 -0.36
N PRO A 73 20.86 -0.83 -0.86
CA PRO A 73 21.64 -2.01 -0.46
C PRO A 73 23.02 -2.10 -1.13
N ASP A 74 23.29 -1.29 -2.16
CA ASP A 74 24.56 -1.29 -2.90
C ASP A 74 24.92 0.13 -3.40
N PRO A 75 25.33 1.04 -2.50
CA PRO A 75 25.66 2.41 -2.85
C PRO A 75 26.78 2.50 -3.89
N GLY A 76 26.53 3.22 -4.99
CA GLY A 76 27.47 3.41 -6.09
C GLY A 76 27.23 2.50 -7.29
N ALA A 77 26.41 1.45 -7.15
CA ALA A 77 25.94 0.69 -8.30
C ALA A 77 25.03 1.54 -9.20
N ARG A 78 25.10 1.32 -10.51
CA ARG A 78 24.41 2.11 -11.54
C ARG A 78 23.47 1.25 -12.37
N ASP A 79 22.60 1.91 -13.14
CA ASP A 79 21.62 1.27 -14.03
C ASP A 79 20.76 0.22 -13.31
N ARG A 80 20.29 0.56 -12.11
CA ARG A 80 19.42 -0.31 -11.29
C ARG A 80 17.96 0.16 -11.37
N PRO A 81 16.98 -0.74 -11.29
CA PRO A 81 15.61 -0.31 -11.04
C PRO A 81 15.46 0.19 -9.60
N ALA A 82 14.37 0.87 -9.29
CA ALA A 82 14.06 1.31 -7.93
C ALA A 82 12.56 1.21 -7.65
N LEU A 83 12.21 1.13 -6.37
CA LEU A 83 10.83 1.14 -5.91
C LEU A 83 10.53 2.40 -5.11
N LEU A 84 9.41 3.05 -5.40
CA LEU A 84 8.73 3.93 -4.45
C LEU A 84 7.84 3.06 -3.55
N HIS A 85 8.10 3.09 -2.25
CA HIS A 85 7.29 2.44 -1.22
C HIS A 85 6.38 3.46 -0.54
N ILE A 86 5.10 3.10 -0.38
CA ILE A 86 4.08 3.92 0.27
C ILE A 86 3.44 3.11 1.39
N HIS A 87 3.55 3.58 2.63
CA HIS A 87 3.10 2.84 3.80
C HIS A 87 1.57 2.84 3.96
N GLY A 88 1.06 1.81 4.62
CA GLY A 88 -0.34 1.67 5.02
C GLY A 88 -0.76 2.54 6.21
N GLY A 89 -1.93 2.23 6.79
CA GLY A 89 -2.46 2.94 7.96
C GLY A 89 -3.72 3.77 7.68
N GLY A 90 -4.53 3.36 6.69
CA GLY A 90 -5.83 4.00 6.42
C GLY A 90 -5.76 5.45 5.93
N MET A 91 -4.59 5.92 5.49
CA MET A 91 -4.27 7.33 5.22
C MET A 91 -4.39 8.26 6.45
N ILE A 92 -4.58 7.70 7.64
CA ILE A 92 -4.81 8.44 8.89
C ILE A 92 -3.76 8.15 9.96
N MET A 93 -2.90 7.15 9.77
CA MET A 93 -1.80 6.76 10.66
C MET A 93 -0.72 6.02 9.85
N GLY A 94 0.32 5.53 10.53
CA GLY A 94 1.51 4.98 9.90
C GLY A 94 2.56 6.07 9.68
N SER A 95 3.80 5.63 9.42
CA SER A 95 4.90 6.51 9.02
C SER A 95 5.99 5.69 8.33
N ALA A 96 6.63 6.27 7.33
CA ALA A 96 7.82 5.68 6.73
C ALA A 96 8.94 5.53 7.79
N LYS A 97 9.02 6.49 8.72
CA LYS A 97 9.96 6.45 9.84
C LYS A 97 9.79 5.26 10.78
N ALA A 98 8.55 4.86 11.11
CA ALA A 98 8.33 3.75 12.05
C ALA A 98 8.30 2.40 11.34
N MET A 99 7.88 2.37 10.07
CA MET A 99 7.66 1.14 9.30
C MET A 99 8.88 0.75 8.45
N MET A 100 10.09 0.87 9.00
CA MET A 100 11.34 0.72 8.24
C MET A 100 11.68 -0.74 7.87
N ALA A 101 11.21 -1.72 8.65
CA ALA A 101 11.58 -3.13 8.48
C ALA A 101 11.14 -3.69 7.12
N GLY A 102 9.96 -3.32 6.64
CA GLY A 102 9.42 -3.73 5.33
C GLY A 102 10.26 -3.26 4.15
N PRO A 103 10.35 -1.94 3.88
CA PRO A 103 11.09 -1.41 2.73
C PRO A 103 12.59 -1.73 2.79
N SER A 104 13.23 -1.70 3.96
CA SER A 104 14.65 -2.09 4.07
C SER A 104 14.88 -3.59 3.82
N GLY A 105 13.97 -4.45 4.30
CA GLY A 105 13.99 -5.88 4.01
C GLY A 105 13.80 -6.16 2.52
N MET A 106 12.89 -5.42 1.87
CA MET A 106 12.66 -5.50 0.42
C MET A 106 13.89 -5.06 -0.37
N ALA A 107 14.51 -3.94 0.02
CA ALA A 107 15.74 -3.45 -0.61
C ALA A 107 16.85 -4.52 -0.58
N LYS A 108 17.10 -5.11 0.60
CA LYS A 108 18.07 -6.21 0.75
C LYS A 108 17.67 -7.48 -0.04
N ALA A 109 16.40 -7.87 0.04
CA ALA A 109 15.90 -9.09 -0.59
C ALA A 109 15.89 -9.02 -2.12
N LEU A 110 15.79 -7.85 -2.71
CA LEU A 110 15.85 -7.63 -4.16
C LEU A 110 17.22 -7.17 -4.64
N GLY A 111 18.01 -6.52 -3.78
CA GLY A 111 19.31 -5.93 -4.14
C GLY A 111 19.14 -4.65 -4.95
N ILE A 112 18.04 -3.93 -4.74
CA ILE A 112 17.71 -2.68 -5.44
C ILE A 112 17.30 -1.61 -4.43
N PRO A 113 17.45 -0.32 -4.76
CA PRO A 113 17.02 0.73 -3.87
C PRO A 113 15.51 0.81 -3.68
N VAL A 114 15.09 1.18 -2.47
CA VAL A 114 13.69 1.46 -2.12
C VAL A 114 13.59 2.85 -1.48
N ALA A 115 12.79 3.74 -2.06
CA ALA A 115 12.46 5.05 -1.53
C ALA A 115 11.12 4.97 -0.78
N SER A 116 11.11 5.07 0.55
CA SER A 116 9.86 5.11 1.32
C SER A 116 9.45 6.54 1.63
N VAL A 117 8.28 6.97 1.14
CA VAL A 117 7.79 8.35 1.32
C VAL A 117 7.02 8.53 2.63
N GLU A 118 7.36 9.59 3.37
CA GLU A 118 6.58 10.07 4.52
C GLU A 118 5.53 11.07 4.02
N TYR A 119 4.36 10.58 3.62
CA TYR A 119 3.27 11.42 3.10
C TYR A 119 2.46 12.03 4.25
N ARG A 120 1.83 13.20 4.00
CA ARG A 120 0.99 13.85 5.00
C ARG A 120 -0.30 13.07 5.22
N LEU A 121 -0.72 12.95 6.48
CA LEU A 121 -1.90 12.16 6.86
C LEU A 121 -3.18 12.99 6.89
N ALA A 122 -4.30 12.32 6.60
CA ALA A 122 -5.63 12.83 6.88
C ALA A 122 -6.00 12.65 8.36
N PRO A 123 -6.89 13.48 8.93
CA PRO A 123 -7.68 14.53 8.29
C PRO A 123 -6.96 15.89 8.17
N GLU A 124 -5.75 16.05 8.71
CA GLU A 124 -5.01 17.31 8.66
C GLU A 124 -4.64 17.70 7.23
N THR A 125 -4.37 16.69 6.40
CA THR A 125 -4.20 16.84 4.95
C THR A 125 -5.20 15.91 4.24
N PRO A 126 -6.40 16.40 3.89
CA PRO A 126 -7.37 15.61 3.12
C PRO A 126 -6.95 15.47 1.65
N PHE A 127 -7.74 14.74 0.88
CA PHE A 127 -7.59 14.61 -0.56
C PHE A 127 -7.52 15.99 -1.25
N PRO A 128 -6.61 16.20 -2.22
CA PRO A 128 -5.68 15.23 -2.81
C PRO A 128 -4.28 15.16 -2.16
N GLY A 129 -4.07 15.73 -0.97
CA GLY A 129 -2.71 15.95 -0.45
C GLY A 129 -1.84 14.69 -0.28
N PRO A 130 -2.32 13.59 0.35
CA PRO A 130 -1.52 12.35 0.45
C PRO A 130 -1.14 11.78 -0.92
N GLN A 131 -2.04 11.86 -1.91
CA GLN A 131 -1.81 11.42 -3.28
C GLN A 131 -0.76 12.28 -3.98
N GLU A 132 -0.87 13.60 -3.84
CA GLU A 132 0.07 14.57 -4.41
C GLU A 132 1.48 14.42 -3.81
N ASP A 133 1.59 14.12 -2.52
CA ASP A 133 2.88 13.85 -1.86
C ASP A 133 3.55 12.60 -2.44
N CYS A 134 2.80 11.50 -2.58
CA CYS A 134 3.31 10.26 -3.16
C CYS A 134 3.71 10.45 -4.63
N PHE A 135 2.92 11.20 -5.40
CA PHE A 135 3.24 11.52 -6.79
C PHE A 135 4.47 12.44 -6.90
N ALA A 136 4.63 13.40 -5.99
CA ALA A 136 5.82 14.24 -5.90
C ALA A 136 7.08 13.41 -5.59
N ALA A 137 6.98 12.41 -4.71
CA ALA A 137 8.07 11.48 -4.43
C ALA A 137 8.45 10.64 -5.66
N LEU A 138 7.48 10.16 -6.46
CA LEU A 138 7.76 9.46 -7.72
C LEU A 138 8.47 10.38 -8.72
N LYS A 139 7.99 11.62 -8.87
CA LYS A 139 8.61 12.62 -9.74
C LYS A 139 10.05 12.92 -9.34
N TRP A 140 10.29 13.09 -8.04
CA TRP A 140 11.64 13.30 -7.51
C TRP A 140 12.54 12.10 -7.82
N LEU A 141 12.07 10.88 -7.57
CA LEU A 141 12.85 9.66 -7.83
C LEU A 141 13.25 9.54 -9.31
N ALA A 142 12.34 9.89 -10.22
CA ALA A 142 12.63 9.91 -11.65
C ALA A 142 13.60 11.04 -12.05
N ALA A 143 13.46 12.22 -11.45
CA ALA A 143 14.32 13.38 -11.74
C ALA A 143 15.76 13.17 -11.24
N GLU A 144 15.94 12.54 -10.08
CA GLU A 144 17.24 12.27 -9.47
C GLU A 144 17.83 10.91 -9.87
N ALA A 145 17.22 10.21 -10.82
CA ALA A 145 17.56 8.82 -11.12
C ALA A 145 19.06 8.62 -11.43
N ASP A 146 19.67 9.44 -12.28
CA ASP A 146 21.11 9.34 -12.60
C ASP A 146 22.02 9.56 -11.38
N ALA A 147 21.67 10.54 -10.53
CA ALA A 147 22.39 10.83 -9.29
C ALA A 147 22.28 9.69 -8.27
N LEU A 148 21.16 8.97 -8.28
CA LEU A 148 20.90 7.80 -7.44
C LEU A 148 21.40 6.47 -8.04
N GLY A 149 21.95 6.49 -9.26
CA GLY A 149 22.36 5.27 -9.98
C GLY A 149 21.18 4.39 -10.41
N VAL A 150 20.01 5.01 -10.60
CA VAL A 150 18.76 4.38 -10.98
C VAL A 150 18.44 4.62 -12.45
N ASP A 151 17.88 3.60 -13.10
CA ASP A 151 17.29 3.67 -14.42
C ASP A 151 15.82 4.12 -14.30
N ALA A 152 15.54 5.37 -14.70
CA ALA A 152 14.21 5.97 -14.62
C ALA A 152 13.14 5.24 -15.46
N SER A 153 13.54 4.37 -16.40
CA SER A 153 12.59 3.55 -17.17
C SER A 153 12.15 2.28 -16.43
N ARG A 154 12.77 1.96 -15.29
CA ARG A 154 12.47 0.79 -14.46
C ARG A 154 12.11 1.16 -13.02
N LEU A 155 11.30 2.19 -12.86
CA LEU A 155 10.70 2.55 -11.58
C LEU A 155 9.44 1.72 -11.33
N GLY A 156 9.30 1.17 -10.14
CA GLY A 156 8.06 0.56 -9.67
C GLY A 156 7.48 1.32 -8.49
N VAL A 157 6.19 1.12 -8.23
CA VAL A 157 5.53 1.59 -7.01
C VAL A 157 5.00 0.38 -6.24
N VAL A 158 5.16 0.40 -4.91
CA VAL A 158 4.67 -0.64 -4.01
C VAL A 158 4.02 0.01 -2.79
N GLY A 159 2.94 -0.59 -2.31
CA GLY A 159 2.36 -0.18 -1.03
C GLY A 159 1.35 -1.18 -0.50
N GLU A 160 1.13 -1.12 0.80
CA GLU A 160 0.23 -1.99 1.53
C GLU A 160 -1.00 -1.27 2.08
N SER A 161 -2.16 -1.93 2.03
CA SER A 161 -3.42 -1.39 2.55
C SER A 161 -3.73 -0.02 1.91
N ALA A 162 -3.87 1.03 2.71
CA ALA A 162 -4.00 2.41 2.25
C ALA A 162 -2.84 2.88 1.36
N GLY A 163 -1.60 2.44 1.63
CA GLY A 163 -0.44 2.71 0.79
C GLY A 163 -0.53 2.01 -0.57
N GLY A 164 -1.15 0.83 -0.62
CA GLY A 164 -1.49 0.15 -1.88
C GLY A 164 -2.56 0.91 -2.66
N GLY A 165 -3.52 1.52 -1.96
CA GLY A 165 -4.48 2.46 -2.56
C GLY A 165 -3.80 3.68 -3.16
N LEU A 166 -2.88 4.30 -2.42
CA LEU A 166 -2.08 5.44 -2.90
C LEU A 166 -1.16 5.04 -4.06
N ALA A 167 -0.59 3.83 -4.06
CA ALA A 167 0.20 3.30 -5.18
C ALA A 167 -0.64 3.18 -6.46
N ALA A 168 -1.87 2.65 -6.35
CA ALA A 168 -2.81 2.60 -7.47
C ALA A 168 -3.24 4.00 -7.94
N SER A 169 -3.45 4.95 -7.01
CA SER A 169 -3.70 6.36 -7.34
C SER A 169 -2.53 6.97 -8.11
N VAL A 170 -1.30 6.78 -7.63
CA VAL A 170 -0.08 7.28 -8.29
C VAL A 170 0.05 6.69 -9.70
N ALA A 171 -0.27 5.42 -9.90
CA ALA A 171 -0.26 4.82 -11.23
C ALA A 171 -1.27 5.49 -12.18
N GLN A 172 -2.49 5.78 -11.71
CA GLN A 172 -3.49 6.52 -12.49
C GLN A 172 -3.04 7.98 -12.75
N MET A 173 -2.53 8.68 -11.74
CA MET A 173 -1.98 10.03 -11.88
C MET A 173 -0.83 10.08 -12.88
N THR A 174 0.08 9.10 -12.87
CA THR A 174 1.17 8.97 -13.85
C THR A 174 0.64 8.96 -15.28
N ARG A 175 -0.42 8.17 -15.55
CA ARG A 175 -1.04 8.13 -16.87
C ARG A 175 -1.70 9.47 -17.20
N ASP A 176 -2.52 9.98 -16.30
CA ASP A 176 -3.34 11.18 -16.54
C ASP A 176 -2.51 12.46 -16.68
N LEU A 177 -1.37 12.53 -15.98
CA LEU A 177 -0.47 13.69 -15.95
C LEU A 177 0.77 13.52 -16.83
N GLY A 178 0.92 12.39 -17.54
CA GLY A 178 1.96 12.18 -18.54
C GLY A 178 3.34 11.79 -18.01
N GLY A 179 3.43 11.22 -16.80
CA GLY A 179 4.66 10.60 -16.27
C GLY A 179 5.00 11.01 -14.84
N PRO A 180 6.05 10.41 -14.24
CA PRO A 180 7.02 9.47 -14.83
C PRO A 180 6.44 8.07 -15.09
N ALA A 181 6.96 7.35 -16.09
CA ALA A 181 6.50 6.00 -16.43
C ALA A 181 6.83 4.99 -15.32
N LEU A 182 5.91 4.06 -15.07
CA LEU A 182 6.07 2.96 -14.13
C LEU A 182 6.23 1.63 -14.88
N ALA A 183 7.24 0.86 -14.50
CA ALA A 183 7.46 -0.50 -14.98
C ALA A 183 6.68 -1.55 -14.17
N ALA A 184 6.26 -1.23 -12.94
CA ALA A 184 5.46 -2.10 -12.08
C ALA A 184 4.59 -1.31 -11.10
N GLN A 185 3.40 -1.82 -10.78
CA GLN A 185 2.64 -1.45 -9.59
C GLN A 185 2.36 -2.70 -8.75
N ILE A 186 2.74 -2.67 -7.47
CA ILE A 186 2.67 -3.80 -6.55
C ILE A 186 1.71 -3.43 -5.42
N LEU A 187 0.52 -4.01 -5.45
CA LEU A 187 -0.59 -3.61 -4.60
C LEU A 187 -0.86 -4.70 -3.57
N VAL A 188 -0.44 -4.46 -2.34
CA VAL A 188 -0.61 -5.39 -1.23
C VAL A 188 -1.93 -5.08 -0.53
N TYR A 189 -2.93 -5.96 -0.69
CA TYR A 189 -4.32 -5.85 -0.20
C TYR A 189 -4.85 -4.39 -0.23
N PRO A 190 -4.81 -3.72 -1.40
CA PRO A 190 -4.94 -2.27 -1.47
C PRO A 190 -6.35 -1.80 -1.08
N MET A 191 -6.44 -0.70 -0.32
CA MET A 191 -7.68 0.02 0.00
C MET A 191 -8.03 0.98 -1.14
N ILE A 192 -9.01 0.63 -1.98
CA ILE A 192 -9.23 1.29 -3.28
C ILE A 192 -10.68 1.71 -3.57
N ASP A 193 -11.66 1.21 -2.81
CA ASP A 193 -13.06 1.64 -2.95
C ASP A 193 -13.59 2.31 -1.69
N HIS A 194 -13.85 3.62 -1.78
CA HIS A 194 -14.39 4.40 -0.67
C HIS A 194 -15.79 3.95 -0.21
N ARG A 195 -16.49 3.17 -1.02
CA ARG A 195 -17.81 2.61 -0.69
C ARG A 195 -17.68 1.36 0.17
N THR A 196 -16.53 0.71 0.23
CA THR A 196 -16.36 -0.56 0.94
C THR A 196 -16.64 -0.42 2.42
N GLY A 197 -17.50 -1.30 2.94
CA GLY A 197 -17.95 -1.23 4.33
C GLY A 197 -18.99 -0.13 4.64
N SER A 198 -19.44 0.65 3.65
CA SER A 198 -20.58 1.58 3.77
C SER A 198 -21.89 0.96 3.27
N GLU A 199 -22.99 1.68 3.40
CA GLU A 199 -24.30 1.30 2.82
C GLU A 199 -24.26 1.22 1.29
N ASN A 200 -23.34 1.96 0.65
CA ASN A 200 -23.13 1.97 -0.81
C ASN A 200 -22.15 0.88 -1.27
N CYS A 201 -21.70 -0.01 -0.38
CA CYS A 201 -20.80 -1.10 -0.72
C CYS A 201 -21.45 -2.03 -1.75
N ARG A 202 -20.75 -2.28 -2.87
CA ARG A 202 -21.25 -3.12 -3.96
C ARG A 202 -21.28 -4.60 -3.59
N TRP A 203 -20.49 -5.00 -2.60
CA TRP A 203 -20.28 -6.38 -2.19
C TRP A 203 -20.87 -6.64 -0.80
N SER A 204 -21.55 -7.78 -0.63
CA SER A 204 -22.12 -8.23 0.64
C SER A 204 -21.41 -9.49 1.14
N ASN A 205 -20.08 -9.43 1.18
CA ASN A 205 -19.26 -10.53 1.65
C ASN A 205 -19.31 -10.61 3.19
N ARG A 206 -19.84 -11.73 3.69
CA ARG A 206 -20.10 -11.93 5.12
C ARG A 206 -18.88 -12.44 5.89
N THR A 207 -17.82 -12.83 5.20
CA THR A 207 -16.61 -13.39 5.81
C THR A 207 -15.43 -12.43 5.81
N THR A 208 -15.64 -11.17 5.40
CA THR A 208 -14.58 -10.16 5.30
C THR A 208 -14.82 -8.95 6.19
N GLY A 209 -13.71 -8.31 6.60
CA GLY A 209 -13.73 -7.04 7.34
C GLY A 209 -14.10 -7.14 8.81
N GLU A 210 -13.87 -8.31 9.42
CA GLU A 210 -14.00 -8.56 10.85
C GLU A 210 -12.70 -8.26 11.62
N PHE A 211 -11.54 -8.52 11.01
CA PHE A 211 -10.25 -8.51 11.69
C PHE A 211 -9.33 -7.37 11.21
N ILE A 212 -8.59 -6.79 12.15
CA ILE A 212 -7.55 -5.75 11.94
C ILE A 212 -8.10 -4.44 11.36
N TRP A 213 -8.60 -4.46 10.12
CA TRP A 213 -9.22 -3.32 9.46
C TRP A 213 -10.71 -3.60 9.22
N THR A 214 -11.55 -2.97 10.04
CA THR A 214 -12.99 -3.21 10.02
C THR A 214 -13.72 -2.29 9.05
N ARG A 215 -14.96 -2.63 8.70
CA ARG A 215 -15.86 -1.73 7.94
C ARG A 215 -15.99 -0.35 8.60
N GLN A 216 -16.01 -0.29 9.93
CA GLN A 216 -16.09 0.98 10.66
C GLN A 216 -14.80 1.79 10.52
N SER A 217 -13.64 1.16 10.68
CA SER A 217 -12.32 1.79 10.48
C SER A 217 -12.18 2.31 9.05
N ASN A 218 -12.64 1.54 8.07
CA ASN A 218 -12.59 1.92 6.66
C ASN A 218 -13.42 3.18 6.35
N ARG A 219 -14.65 3.25 6.88
CA ARG A 219 -15.49 4.45 6.72
C ARG A 219 -14.82 5.68 7.33
N PHE A 220 -14.28 5.55 8.55
CA PHE A 220 -13.58 6.66 9.20
C PHE A 220 -12.36 7.13 8.38
N GLY A 221 -11.53 6.20 7.88
CA GLY A 221 -10.36 6.54 7.06
C GLY A 221 -10.74 7.27 5.77
N TRP A 222 -11.74 6.76 5.05
CA TRP A 222 -12.25 7.41 3.85
C TRP A 222 -12.94 8.76 4.11
N GLU A 223 -13.65 8.91 5.23
CA GLU A 223 -14.25 10.19 5.66
C GLU A 223 -13.18 11.23 6.02
N ALA A 224 -12.15 10.82 6.75
CA ALA A 224 -11.02 11.67 7.09
C ALA A 224 -10.28 12.14 5.83
N LEU A 225 -10.02 11.22 4.89
CA LEU A 225 -9.40 11.55 3.61
C LEU A 225 -10.29 12.45 2.76
N ARG A 226 -11.58 12.18 2.68
CA ARG A 226 -12.51 12.95 1.84
C ARG A 226 -12.47 14.44 2.18
N GLY A 227 -12.51 14.80 3.46
CA GLY A 227 -12.73 16.19 3.86
C GLY A 227 -13.98 16.75 3.14
N ASP A 228 -13.81 17.86 2.43
CA ASP A 228 -14.88 18.52 1.65
C ASP A 228 -14.95 18.07 0.19
N TYR A 229 -14.17 17.07 -0.24
CA TYR A 229 -14.14 16.62 -1.62
C TYR A 229 -15.43 15.92 -2.05
N ALA A 230 -16.02 16.39 -3.15
CA ALA A 230 -17.12 15.73 -3.85
C ALA A 230 -16.58 14.74 -4.89
N VAL A 231 -17.07 13.51 -4.87
CA VAL A 231 -16.58 12.41 -5.74
C VAL A 231 -17.36 12.43 -7.05
N ASP A 232 -17.26 13.52 -7.80
CA ASP A 232 -18.03 13.79 -9.01
C ASP A 232 -17.20 14.43 -10.15
N ASP A 233 -15.88 14.52 -9.98
CA ASP A 233 -14.94 14.99 -11.01
C ASP A 233 -14.00 13.89 -11.53
N ASP A 234 -13.14 14.25 -12.49
CA ASP A 234 -12.21 13.33 -13.15
C ASP A 234 -11.15 12.75 -12.19
N ARG A 235 -10.94 13.38 -11.03
CA ARG A 235 -9.98 12.92 -10.01
C ARG A 235 -10.55 11.83 -9.10
N LYS A 236 -11.81 11.40 -9.32
CA LYS A 236 -12.45 10.32 -8.54
C LYS A 236 -11.64 9.03 -8.54
N GLY A 237 -10.89 8.75 -9.63
CA GLY A 237 -9.96 7.61 -9.72
C GLY A 237 -8.68 7.79 -8.90
N TRP A 238 -8.26 9.02 -8.60
CA TRP A 238 -7.14 9.27 -7.69
C TRP A 238 -7.59 9.16 -6.24
N PHE A 239 -8.81 9.64 -5.94
CA PHE A 239 -9.40 9.50 -4.63
C PHE A 239 -9.65 8.01 -4.32
N SER A 240 -10.42 7.34 -5.17
CA SER A 240 -10.80 5.94 -5.02
C SER A 240 -10.46 5.20 -6.32
N PRO A 241 -9.29 4.53 -6.41
CA PRO A 241 -8.82 3.87 -7.64
C PRO A 241 -9.84 2.96 -8.32
N SER A 242 -10.71 2.30 -7.57
CA SER A 242 -11.82 1.50 -8.11
C SER A 242 -12.87 2.32 -8.88
N LEU A 243 -12.81 3.65 -8.89
CA LEU A 243 -13.68 4.52 -9.68
C LEU A 243 -13.02 5.05 -10.96
N GLY A 244 -11.74 4.79 -11.19
CA GLY A 244 -11.05 5.20 -12.42
C GLY A 244 -11.71 4.58 -13.64
N GLU A 245 -12.14 5.39 -14.62
CA GLU A 245 -12.94 4.92 -15.76
C GLU A 245 -12.08 4.25 -16.84
N ASP A 246 -10.94 4.85 -17.14
CA ASP A 246 -9.91 4.28 -17.99
C ASP A 246 -8.79 3.69 -17.12
N LEU A 247 -8.50 2.41 -17.30
CA LEU A 247 -7.39 1.70 -16.64
C LEU A 247 -6.36 1.21 -17.66
N SER A 248 -6.50 1.57 -18.94
CA SER A 248 -5.54 1.22 -19.98
C SER A 248 -4.21 1.92 -19.73
N SER A 249 -3.13 1.37 -20.30
CA SER A 249 -1.78 1.92 -20.22
C SER A 249 -1.20 2.08 -18.81
N LEU A 250 -1.85 1.48 -17.79
CA LEU A 250 -1.27 1.34 -16.46
C LEU A 250 -0.15 0.29 -16.47
N ALA A 251 0.77 0.42 -15.51
CA ALA A 251 1.91 -0.49 -15.37
C ALA A 251 1.46 -1.95 -15.11
N PRO A 252 2.24 -2.95 -15.54
CA PRO A 252 2.08 -4.33 -15.10
C PRO A 252 1.86 -4.41 -13.59
N THR A 253 0.87 -5.18 -13.19
CA THR A 253 0.29 -5.09 -11.86
C THR A 253 0.36 -6.42 -11.13
N TRP A 254 0.86 -6.41 -9.90
CA TRP A 254 0.69 -7.51 -8.96
C TRP A 254 -0.28 -7.11 -7.87
N ILE A 255 -1.25 -7.97 -7.54
CA ILE A 255 -2.19 -7.78 -6.44
C ILE A 255 -2.19 -9.03 -5.56
N GLY A 256 -1.97 -8.86 -4.27
CA GLY A 256 -2.07 -9.96 -3.30
C GLY A 256 -3.00 -9.61 -2.16
N THR A 257 -4.03 -10.42 -1.92
CA THR A 257 -5.05 -10.14 -0.89
C THR A 257 -5.45 -11.39 -0.12
N GLY A 258 -5.82 -11.22 1.15
CA GLY A 258 -6.31 -12.31 1.98
C GLY A 258 -7.79 -12.60 1.73
N SER A 259 -8.20 -13.86 1.74
CA SER A 259 -9.60 -14.24 1.47
C SER A 259 -10.60 -13.79 2.55
N LEU A 260 -10.11 -13.34 3.71
CA LEU A 260 -10.91 -12.78 4.81
C LEU A 260 -10.67 -11.26 4.99
N ASP A 261 -9.85 -10.65 4.13
CA ASP A 261 -9.58 -9.21 4.14
C ASP A 261 -10.83 -8.43 3.68
N LEU A 262 -11.11 -7.29 4.32
CA LEU A 262 -12.17 -6.36 3.91
C LEU A 262 -12.07 -6.01 2.42
N PHE A 263 -10.85 -5.87 1.90
CA PHE A 263 -10.59 -5.40 0.54
C PHE A 263 -10.62 -6.50 -0.52
N PHE A 264 -10.92 -7.74 -0.14
CA PHE A 264 -10.91 -8.88 -1.06
C PHE A 264 -11.71 -8.61 -2.34
N ASP A 265 -13.00 -8.28 -2.21
CA ASP A 265 -13.89 -8.14 -3.37
C ASP A 265 -13.54 -6.93 -4.27
N GLU A 266 -13.12 -5.80 -3.68
CA GLU A 266 -12.69 -4.63 -4.46
C GLU A 266 -11.38 -4.89 -5.21
N ASN A 267 -10.47 -5.66 -4.61
CA ASN A 267 -9.20 -6.06 -5.24
C ASN A 267 -9.45 -6.99 -6.42
N LEU A 268 -10.37 -7.96 -6.28
CA LEU A 268 -10.78 -8.85 -7.37
C LEU A 268 -11.44 -8.08 -8.53
N ASP A 269 -12.35 -7.15 -8.23
CA ASP A 269 -12.99 -6.32 -9.26
C ASP A 269 -11.98 -5.42 -9.98
N TYR A 270 -11.05 -4.81 -9.25
CA TYR A 270 -10.02 -3.97 -9.84
C TYR A 270 -9.05 -4.77 -10.72
N ALA A 271 -8.59 -5.93 -10.25
CA ALA A 271 -7.75 -6.84 -11.02
C ALA A 271 -8.43 -7.27 -12.33
N ARG A 272 -9.71 -7.66 -12.27
CA ARG A 272 -10.49 -8.00 -13.46
C ARG A 272 -10.57 -6.83 -14.45
N ARG A 273 -10.84 -5.62 -13.96
CA ARG A 273 -10.96 -4.43 -14.81
C ARG A 273 -9.63 -4.01 -15.43
N LEU A 274 -8.51 -4.20 -14.74
CA LEU A 274 -7.17 -4.02 -15.30
C LEU A 274 -6.93 -5.00 -16.46
N VAL A 275 -7.27 -6.28 -16.28
CA VAL A 275 -7.18 -7.29 -17.35
C VAL A 275 -8.07 -6.93 -18.54
N ASP A 276 -9.33 -6.52 -18.28
CA ASP A 276 -10.26 -6.08 -19.32
C ASP A 276 -9.72 -4.86 -20.10
N ALA A 277 -8.91 -4.01 -19.46
CA ALA A 277 -8.24 -2.86 -20.07
C ALA A 277 -6.90 -3.21 -20.75
N GLY A 278 -6.51 -4.49 -20.78
CA GLY A 278 -5.30 -4.97 -21.43
C GLY A 278 -4.02 -4.83 -20.59
N VAL A 279 -4.13 -4.56 -19.29
CA VAL A 279 -2.98 -4.50 -18.38
C VAL A 279 -2.56 -5.93 -17.98
N PRO A 280 -1.26 -6.28 -18.03
CA PRO A 280 -0.77 -7.53 -17.47
C PRO A 280 -0.97 -7.56 -15.94
N VAL A 281 -1.72 -8.53 -15.44
CA VAL A 281 -2.05 -8.65 -14.01
C VAL A 281 -1.68 -10.03 -13.49
N GLU A 282 -1.00 -10.05 -12.36
CA GLU A 282 -0.86 -11.22 -11.50
C GLU A 282 -1.68 -10.99 -10.22
N LEU A 283 -2.63 -11.89 -9.93
CA LEU A 283 -3.53 -11.79 -8.77
C LEU A 283 -3.39 -13.02 -7.88
N HIS A 284 -3.19 -12.79 -6.59
CA HIS A 284 -3.10 -13.82 -5.56
C HIS A 284 -4.17 -13.65 -4.49
N SER A 285 -4.86 -14.74 -4.19
CA SER A 285 -5.80 -14.86 -3.07
C SER A 285 -5.24 -15.85 -2.06
N TYR A 286 -4.89 -15.38 -0.87
CA TYR A 286 -4.32 -16.21 0.19
C TYR A 286 -5.44 -16.76 1.09
N PRO A 287 -5.64 -18.09 1.16
CA PRO A 287 -6.78 -18.69 1.87
C PRO A 287 -6.64 -18.54 3.38
N GLY A 288 -7.70 -18.07 4.06
CA GLY A 288 -7.73 -17.87 5.51
C GLY A 288 -6.92 -16.65 5.98
N ALA A 289 -6.26 -15.93 5.08
CA ALA A 289 -5.54 -14.71 5.41
C ALA A 289 -6.49 -13.55 5.71
N ILE A 290 -6.22 -12.90 6.84
CA ILE A 290 -6.82 -11.63 7.29
C ILE A 290 -6.00 -10.43 6.77
N HIS A 291 -6.48 -9.20 6.99
CA HIS A 291 -5.70 -8.02 6.68
C HIS A 291 -4.36 -8.00 7.44
N ALA A 292 -3.27 -7.60 6.78
CA ALA A 292 -1.91 -7.60 7.34
C ALA A 292 -1.39 -8.97 7.87
N PHE A 293 -1.91 -10.08 7.34
CA PHE A 293 -1.48 -11.45 7.71
C PHE A 293 0.03 -11.69 7.59
N ASN A 294 0.71 -10.95 6.71
CA ASN A 294 2.14 -11.03 6.45
C ASN A 294 3.02 -10.44 7.58
N VAL A 295 2.44 -9.79 8.59
CA VAL A 295 3.18 -9.33 9.79
C VAL A 295 3.77 -10.49 10.57
N ILE A 296 3.12 -11.66 10.58
CA ILE A 296 3.67 -12.88 11.17
C ILE A 296 4.60 -13.54 10.15
N ALA A 297 5.79 -12.99 9.97
CA ALA A 297 6.75 -13.37 8.92
C ALA A 297 7.10 -14.87 8.91
N GLU A 298 7.01 -15.55 10.06
CA GLU A 298 7.28 -16.98 10.16
C GLU A 298 6.14 -17.87 9.67
N ALA A 299 4.92 -17.34 9.56
CA ALA A 299 3.77 -18.07 9.05
C ALA A 299 4.00 -18.49 7.60
N ARG A 300 3.60 -19.70 7.26
CA ARG A 300 3.72 -20.30 5.93
C ARG A 300 3.01 -19.46 4.87
N ILE A 301 1.85 -18.91 5.21
CA ILE A 301 1.07 -18.03 4.33
C ILE A 301 1.80 -16.69 4.10
N ALA A 302 2.47 -16.13 5.11
CA ALA A 302 3.30 -14.93 5.00
C ALA A 302 4.57 -15.17 4.17
N LYS A 303 5.19 -16.35 4.32
CA LYS A 303 6.35 -16.79 3.51
C LYS A 303 5.98 -16.99 2.04
N ALA A 304 4.82 -17.60 1.77
CA ALA A 304 4.29 -17.73 0.41
C ALA A 304 4.04 -16.34 -0.20
N PHE A 305 3.33 -15.48 0.52
CA PHE A 305 3.11 -14.09 0.11
C PHE A 305 4.41 -13.35 -0.22
N SER A 306 5.39 -13.39 0.68
CA SER A 306 6.67 -12.72 0.47
C SER A 306 7.42 -13.27 -0.75
N ARG A 307 7.45 -14.59 -0.93
CA ARG A 307 8.06 -15.22 -2.11
C ARG A 307 7.40 -14.75 -3.40
N ASP A 308 6.06 -14.77 -3.45
CA ASP A 308 5.30 -14.48 -4.65
C ASP A 308 5.39 -12.99 -5.01
N MET A 309 5.29 -12.09 -4.02
CA MET A 309 5.48 -10.66 -4.21
C MET A 309 6.89 -10.31 -4.69
N LEU A 310 7.94 -10.83 -4.02
CA LEU A 310 9.33 -10.55 -4.41
C LEU A 310 9.66 -11.14 -5.78
N GLY A 311 9.12 -12.32 -6.11
CA GLY A 311 9.24 -12.94 -7.42
C GLY A 311 8.60 -12.09 -8.53
N ALA A 312 7.39 -11.58 -8.30
CA ALA A 312 6.70 -10.70 -9.24
C ALA A 312 7.46 -9.39 -9.44
N ILE A 313 7.96 -8.76 -8.37
CA ILE A 313 8.80 -7.56 -8.46
C ILE A 313 10.05 -7.85 -9.32
N ALA A 314 10.74 -8.95 -9.03
CA ALA A 314 11.95 -9.31 -9.75
C ALA A 314 11.68 -9.51 -11.25
N ALA A 315 10.55 -10.15 -11.59
CA ALA A 315 10.15 -10.37 -12.97
C ALA A 315 9.76 -9.05 -13.67
N MET A 316 8.90 -8.23 -13.06
CA MET A 316 8.39 -6.98 -13.66
C MET A 316 9.50 -5.94 -13.84
N LEU A 317 10.42 -5.82 -12.88
CA LEU A 317 11.58 -4.92 -12.96
C LEU A 317 12.78 -5.53 -13.69
N LYS A 318 12.65 -6.77 -14.20
CA LYS A 318 13.68 -7.49 -14.96
C LYS A 318 15.02 -7.58 -14.22
N LEU A 319 14.96 -7.97 -12.94
CA LEU A 319 16.16 -8.19 -12.14
C LEU A 319 16.95 -9.40 -12.69
N PRO A 320 18.29 -9.36 -12.65
CA PRO A 320 19.09 -10.52 -12.99
C PRO A 320 18.76 -11.68 -12.04
N ALA A 321 18.79 -12.91 -12.56
CA ALA A 321 18.70 -14.10 -11.72
C ALA A 321 19.86 -14.06 -10.71
N ARG A 322 19.55 -14.19 -9.42
CA ARG A 322 20.59 -14.29 -8.39
C ARG A 322 21.34 -15.62 -8.57
N PRO A 323 22.69 -15.61 -8.52
CA PRO A 323 23.50 -16.82 -8.62
C PRO A 323 23.25 -17.80 -7.46
#